data_AF-A0A0C5VJK1-F1
#
_entry.id   AF-A0A0C5VJK1-F1
#
_cell.length_a   1.000
_cell.length_b   1.000
_cell.length_c   1.000
_cell.angle_alpha   90.00
_cell.angle_beta   90.00
_cell.angle_gamma   90.00
#
_symmetry.space_group_name_H-M   'P 1'
#
loop_
_entity.id
_entity.type
_entity.pdbx_description
1 polymer ?
#
loop_
_entity_poly.entity_id
_entity_poly.type
_entity_poly.pdbx_seq_one_letter_code
_entity_poly.pdbx_strand_id
1 'polypeptide(L)'
;MNLTELLVLASKNELSERTAIEHARSHNLTLAQFANMFALALAQSYREQRYDFAFCDNAANWLFGFMTDETFLASNNNTLPSPAYDVYLAFDAGEYHHRGDDKDVVAEEKYTKPLILEILSRQYV
;
A
#
# COMPACT_ATOMS: atom_id res chain seq x y z
N MET A 1 0.86 4.49 18.32
CA MET A 1 -0.20 4.25 17.32
C MET A 1 -0.06 2.85 16.77
N ASN A 2 -1.17 2.19 16.48
CA ASN A 2 -1.19 0.89 15.80
C ASN A 2 -1.28 1.07 14.26
N LEU A 3 -1.13 -0.01 13.51
CA LEU A 3 -1.19 0.04 12.03
C LEU A 3 -2.54 0.54 11.51
N THR A 4 -3.66 0.21 12.16
CA THR A 4 -5.00 0.66 11.75
C THR A 4 -5.12 2.19 11.81
N GLU A 5 -4.61 2.82 12.86
CA GLU A 5 -4.58 4.28 12.98
C GLU A 5 -3.71 4.92 11.88
N LEU A 6 -2.58 4.30 11.54
CA LEU A 6 -1.72 4.75 10.45
C LEU A 6 -2.42 4.65 9.08
N LEU A 7 -3.14 3.56 8.81
CA LEU A 7 -3.93 3.40 7.58
C LEU A 7 -4.97 4.52 7.44
N VAL A 8 -5.68 4.86 8.53
CA VAL A 8 -6.70 5.92 8.53
C VAL A 8 -6.10 7.30 8.28
N LEU A 9 -4.92 7.58 8.85
CA LEU A 9 -4.23 8.85 8.59
C LEU A 9 -3.72 8.90 7.14
N ALA A 10 -3.15 7.82 6.64
CA ALA A 10 -2.65 7.73 5.26
C ALA A 10 -3.77 7.89 4.23
N SER A 11 -4.93 7.25 4.45
CA SER A 11 -6.09 7.34 3.54
C SER A 11 -6.68 8.76 3.43
N LYS A 12 -6.33 9.65 4.37
CA LYS A 12 -6.73 11.06 4.41
C LYS A 12 -5.60 12.01 4.03
N ASN A 13 -4.42 11.47 3.68
CA ASN A 13 -3.19 12.22 3.47
C ASN A 13 -2.77 13.06 4.70
N GLU A 14 -3.08 12.57 5.91
CA GLU A 14 -2.78 13.19 7.20
C GLU A 14 -1.59 12.53 7.91
N LEU A 15 -1.11 11.38 7.40
CA LEU A 15 0.06 10.71 7.96
C LEU A 15 1.34 11.43 7.52
N SER A 16 2.06 12.05 8.45
CA SER A 16 3.37 12.63 8.13
C SER A 16 4.47 11.56 8.07
N GLU A 17 5.45 11.76 7.19
CA GLU A 17 6.64 10.91 7.07
C GLU A 17 7.38 10.75 8.40
N ARG A 18 7.55 11.86 9.14
CA ARG A 18 8.16 11.85 10.48
C ARG A 18 7.47 10.83 11.40
N THR A 19 6.15 10.80 11.36
CA THR A 19 5.36 9.90 12.21
C THR A 19 5.52 8.43 11.80
N ALA A 20 5.58 8.15 10.49
CA ALA A 20 5.87 6.82 9.97
C ALA A 20 7.28 6.34 10.34
N ILE A 21 8.29 7.21 10.22
CA ILE A 21 9.68 6.94 10.60
C ILE A 21 9.80 6.68 12.12
N GLU A 22 9.15 7.51 12.94
CA GLU A 22 9.10 7.33 14.40
C GLU A 22 8.42 6.01 14.79
N HIS A 23 7.33 5.66 14.10
CA HIS A 23 6.66 4.38 14.31
C HIS A 23 7.58 3.21 13.98
N ALA A 24 8.22 3.20 12.81
CA ALA A 24 9.17 2.17 12.40
C ALA A 24 10.32 2.03 13.43
N ARG A 25 10.92 3.16 13.82
CA ARG A 25 11.99 3.19 14.82
C ARG A 25 11.55 2.63 16.18
N SER A 26 10.37 3.02 16.67
CA SER A 26 9.85 2.56 17.97
C SER A 26 9.58 1.05 18.01
N HIS A 27 9.43 0.40 16.84
CA HIS A 27 9.24 -1.04 16.70
C HIS A 27 10.49 -1.78 16.21
N ASN A 28 11.64 -1.10 16.14
CA ASN A 28 12.91 -1.66 15.60
C ASN A 28 12.78 -2.21 14.17
N LEU A 29 11.97 -1.55 13.33
CA LEU A 29 11.80 -1.90 11.92
C LEU A 29 12.67 -1.00 11.05
N THR A 30 13.20 -1.55 9.96
CA THR A 30 13.65 -0.73 8.83
C THR A 30 12.44 -0.07 8.17
N LEU A 31 12.66 1.01 7.39
CA LEU A 31 11.57 1.66 6.66
C LEU A 31 10.93 0.70 5.64
N ALA A 32 11.73 -0.16 5.02
CA ALA A 32 11.24 -1.20 4.11
C ALA A 32 10.37 -2.25 4.82
N GLN A 33 10.76 -2.71 6.02
CA GLN A 33 9.95 -3.61 6.83
C GLN A 33 8.61 -2.97 7.22
N PHE A 34 8.64 -1.70 7.63
CA PHE A 34 7.43 -0.93 7.92
C PHE A 34 6.52 -0.82 6.69
N ALA A 35 7.06 -0.44 5.53
CA ALA A 35 6.29 -0.31 4.29
C ALA A 35 5.61 -1.64 3.90
N ASN A 36 6.34 -2.75 3.99
CA ASN A 36 5.79 -4.08 3.72
C ASN A 36 4.68 -4.47 4.70
N MET A 37 4.86 -4.21 6.00
CA MET A 37 3.83 -4.48 7.01
C MET A 37 2.58 -3.62 6.81
N PHE A 38 2.77 -2.34 6.50
CA PHE A 38 1.70 -1.40 6.20
C PHE A 38 0.90 -1.87 4.98
N ALA A 39 1.59 -2.24 3.90
CA ALA A 39 0.98 -2.72 2.66
C ALA A 39 0.17 -4.02 2.87
N LEU A 40 0.71 -4.97 3.65
CA LEU A 40 -0.01 -6.20 3.97
C LEU A 40 -1.24 -5.93 4.84
N ALA A 41 -1.17 -5.02 5.81
CA ALA A 41 -2.32 -4.62 6.62
C ALA A 41 -3.41 -3.93 5.78
N LEU A 42 -3.00 -3.11 4.82
CA LEU A 42 -3.88 -2.46 3.85
C LEU A 42 -4.58 -3.50 2.95
N ALA A 43 -3.80 -4.35 2.27
CA ALA A 43 -4.29 -5.42 1.41
C ALA A 43 -5.25 -6.37 2.15
N GLN A 44 -4.90 -6.75 3.38
CA GLN A 44 -5.71 -7.59 4.24
C GLN A 44 -7.05 -6.94 4.60
N SER A 45 -7.05 -5.63 4.87
CA SER A 45 -8.25 -4.87 5.22
C SER A 45 -9.17 -4.67 4.01
N TYR A 46 -8.61 -4.46 2.82
CA TYR A 46 -9.35 -4.42 1.57
C TYR A 46 -10.00 -5.78 1.26
N ARG A 47 -9.24 -6.88 1.36
CA ARG A 47 -9.78 -8.25 1.16
C ARG A 47 -10.95 -8.56 2.10
N GLU A 48 -10.85 -8.12 3.35
CA GLU A 48 -11.88 -8.31 4.37
C GLU A 48 -13.06 -7.33 4.24
N GLN A 49 -13.04 -6.44 3.24
CA GLN A 49 -14.03 -5.37 3.05
C GLN A 49 -14.18 -4.47 4.29
N ARG A 50 -13.12 -4.36 5.10
CA ARG A 50 -13.08 -3.43 6.24
C ARG A 50 -13.02 -1.98 5.76
N TYR A 51 -12.36 -1.77 4.63
CA TYR A 51 -12.24 -0.48 3.95
C TYR A 51 -12.57 -0.66 2.47
N ASP A 52 -13.17 0.37 1.87
CA ASP A 52 -13.49 0.38 0.44
C ASP A 52 -12.25 0.69 -0.41
N PHE A 53 -12.43 0.63 -1.73
CA PHE A 53 -11.35 0.91 -2.67
C PHE A 53 -10.78 2.31 -2.52
N ALA A 54 -11.63 3.34 -2.43
CA ALA A 54 -11.17 4.72 -2.33
C ALA A 54 -10.31 4.97 -1.08
N PHE A 55 -10.69 4.40 0.07
CA PHE A 55 -9.85 4.43 1.27
C PHE A 55 -8.49 3.78 1.00
N CYS A 56 -8.52 2.58 0.42
CA CYS A 56 -7.32 1.79 0.28
C CYS A 56 -6.35 2.36 -0.75
N ASP A 57 -6.90 2.86 -1.85
CA ASP A 57 -6.19 3.55 -2.92
C ASP A 57 -5.47 4.81 -2.41
N ASN A 58 -6.17 5.66 -1.65
CA ASN A 58 -5.54 6.82 -1.02
C ASN A 58 -4.38 6.43 -0.09
N ALA A 59 -4.53 5.35 0.69
CA ALA A 59 -3.46 4.85 1.56
C ALA A 59 -2.30 4.23 0.76
N ALA A 60 -2.57 3.58 -0.37
CA ALA A 60 -1.56 3.04 -1.28
C ALA A 60 -0.76 4.16 -1.97
N ASN A 61 -1.45 5.23 -2.40
CA ASN A 61 -0.83 6.42 -2.97
C ASN A 61 0.06 7.15 -1.95
N TRP A 62 -0.39 7.28 -0.69
CA TRP A 62 0.47 7.77 0.39
C TRP A 62 1.72 6.89 0.59
N LEU A 63 1.54 5.57 0.60
CA LEU A 63 2.64 4.62 0.77
C LEU A 63 3.66 4.76 -0.36
N PHE A 64 3.21 4.92 -1.61
CA PHE A 64 4.10 5.14 -2.75
C PHE A 64 4.89 6.43 -2.58
N GLY A 65 4.23 7.53 -2.22
CA GLY A 65 4.90 8.79 -1.88
C GLY A 65 6.00 8.60 -0.84
N PHE A 66 5.67 7.93 0.28
CA PHE A 66 6.61 7.61 1.34
C PHE A 66 7.81 6.76 0.86
N MET A 67 7.60 5.76 0.02
CA MET A 67 8.67 4.91 -0.50
C MET A 67 9.56 5.61 -1.54
N THR A 68 9.06 6.68 -2.16
CA THR A 68 9.80 7.49 -3.14
C THR A 68 10.49 8.72 -2.53
N ASP A 69 10.31 8.98 -1.23
CA ASP A 69 11.04 10.04 -0.53
C ASP A 69 12.55 9.76 -0.48
N GLU A 70 13.36 10.83 -0.49
CA GLU A 70 14.81 10.76 -0.47
C GLU A 70 15.33 10.00 0.77
N THR A 71 14.71 10.22 1.94
CA THR A 71 15.07 9.53 3.18
C THR A 71 14.84 8.03 3.07
N PHE A 72 13.70 7.63 2.49
CA PHE A 72 13.38 6.24 2.30
C PHE A 72 14.36 5.58 1.34
N LEU A 73 14.55 6.16 0.15
CA LEU A 73 15.41 5.62 -0.90
C LEU A 73 16.86 5.49 -0.41
N ALA A 74 17.38 6.51 0.29
CA ALA A 74 18.71 6.45 0.88
C ALA A 74 18.84 5.32 1.93
N SER A 75 17.77 5.04 2.68
CA SER A 75 17.75 3.94 3.66
C SER A 75 17.60 2.55 3.06
N ASN A 76 17.14 2.45 1.80
CA ASN A 76 16.76 1.20 1.16
C ASN A 76 17.49 0.97 -0.19
N ASN A 77 18.75 1.38 -0.29
CA ASN A 77 19.62 1.17 -1.46
C ASN A 77 19.01 1.67 -2.79
N ASN A 78 18.21 2.74 -2.75
CA ASN A 78 17.49 3.28 -3.89
C ASN A 78 16.57 2.25 -4.59
N THR A 79 15.94 1.38 -3.80
CA THR A 79 14.98 0.36 -4.27
C THR A 79 13.64 0.46 -3.56
N LEU A 80 12.57 -0.02 -4.20
CA LEU A 80 11.24 -0.14 -3.60
C LEU A 80 11.02 -1.59 -3.11
N PRO A 81 10.60 -1.82 -1.86
CA PRO A 81 10.43 -3.17 -1.34
C PRO A 81 9.12 -3.81 -1.84
N SER A 82 9.13 -5.13 -1.96
CA SER A 82 7.93 -5.97 -2.11
C SER A 82 7.64 -6.67 -0.78
N PRO A 83 6.37 -6.81 -0.35
CA PRO A 83 5.13 -6.54 -1.10
C PRO A 83 4.69 -5.09 -1.27
N ALA A 84 5.33 -4.11 -0.63
CA ALA A 84 4.78 -2.76 -0.59
C ALA A 84 4.52 -2.14 -1.97
N TYR A 85 5.48 -2.28 -2.89
CA TYR A 85 5.34 -1.80 -4.26
C TYR A 85 4.30 -2.60 -5.05
N ASP A 86 4.24 -3.93 -4.87
CA ASP A 86 3.24 -4.78 -5.53
C ASP A 86 1.82 -4.41 -5.13
N VAL A 87 1.60 -4.07 -3.86
CA VAL A 87 0.29 -3.63 -3.36
C VAL A 87 -0.09 -2.28 -3.96
N TYR A 88 0.85 -1.32 -4.03
CA TYR A 88 0.60 -0.06 -4.72
C TYR A 88 0.18 -0.29 -6.18
N LEU A 89 0.94 -1.10 -6.93
CA LEU A 89 0.61 -1.42 -8.32
C LEU A 89 -0.76 -2.09 -8.48
N ALA A 90 -1.20 -2.88 -7.50
CA ALA A 90 -2.53 -3.49 -7.52
C ALA A 90 -3.65 -2.45 -7.40
N PHE A 91 -3.49 -1.43 -6.56
CA PHE A 91 -4.47 -0.34 -6.43
C PHE A 91 -4.42 0.60 -7.65
N ASP A 92 -3.22 0.99 -8.11
CA ASP A 92 -3.01 1.81 -9.31
C ASP A 92 -3.67 1.19 -10.55
N ALA A 93 -3.55 -0.13 -10.74
CA ALA A 93 -4.21 -0.84 -11.83
C ALA A 93 -5.75 -0.82 -11.74
N GLY A 94 -6.33 -0.54 -10.58
CA GLY A 94 -7.78 -0.41 -10.39
C GLY A 94 -8.33 0.99 -10.63
N GLU A 95 -7.48 2.02 -10.74
CA GLU A 95 -7.92 3.42 -10.84
C GLU A 95 -8.50 3.77 -12.22
N TYR A 96 -8.07 3.06 -13.27
CA TYR A 96 -8.37 3.44 -14.64
C TYR A 96 -8.90 2.30 -15.49
N HIS A 97 -9.69 2.66 -16.52
CA HIS A 97 -10.16 1.72 -17.52
C HIS A 97 -9.02 1.37 -18.48
N HIS A 98 -8.65 0.09 -18.56
CA HIS A 98 -7.51 -0.35 -19.35
C HIS A 98 -7.88 -0.47 -20.83
N ARG A 99 -6.91 -0.21 -21.71
CA ARG A 99 -7.12 -0.37 -23.15
C ARG A 99 -7.48 -1.82 -23.47
N GLY A 100 -8.64 -2.01 -24.09
CA GLY A 100 -9.15 -3.32 -24.49
C GLY A 100 -10.22 -3.87 -23.56
N ASP A 101 -10.53 -3.16 -22.47
CA ASP A 101 -11.65 -3.51 -21.62
C ASP A 101 -12.98 -3.12 -22.26
N ASP A 102 -14.01 -3.91 -21.97
CA ASP A 102 -15.39 -3.52 -22.28
C ASP A 102 -15.79 -2.32 -21.41
N LYS A 103 -16.70 -1.48 -21.91
CA LYS A 103 -17.10 -0.23 -21.24
C LYS A 103 -17.68 -0.43 -19.84
N ASP A 104 -18.25 -1.59 -19.58
CA ASP A 104 -18.92 -1.91 -18.32
C ASP A 104 -17.98 -2.60 -17.30
N VAL A 105 -16.69 -2.75 -17.64
CA VAL A 105 -15.68 -3.30 -16.73
C VAL A 105 -15.43 -2.33 -15.58
N VAL A 106 -15.54 -2.85 -14.36
CA VAL A 106 -15.06 -2.19 -13.15
C VAL A 106 -13.59 -2.57 -12.95
N ALA A 107 -12.67 -1.61 -13.12
CA ALA A 107 -11.24 -1.86 -13.08
C ALA A 107 -10.76 -2.43 -11.74
N GLU A 108 -11.25 -1.91 -10.62
CA GLU A 108 -11.03 -2.47 -9.27
C GLU A 108 -11.31 -3.98 -9.20
N GLU A 109 -12.48 -4.40 -9.71
CA GLU A 109 -12.92 -5.80 -9.67
C GLU A 109 -12.03 -6.67 -10.56
N LYS A 110 -11.65 -6.15 -11.72
CA LYS A 110 -10.87 -6.88 -12.73
C LYS A 110 -9.38 -6.97 -12.39
N TYR A 111 -8.82 -5.96 -11.73
CA TYR A 111 -7.37 -5.82 -11.53
C TYR A 111 -6.99 -5.83 -10.06
N THR A 112 -7.49 -4.89 -9.26
CA THR A 112 -7.08 -4.76 -7.85
C THR A 112 -7.43 -6.00 -7.05
N LYS A 113 -8.68 -6.48 -7.11
CA LYS A 113 -9.10 -7.66 -6.34
C LYS A 113 -8.26 -8.91 -6.60
N PRO A 114 -8.08 -9.37 -7.85
CA PRO A 114 -7.27 -10.55 -8.11
C PRO A 114 -5.80 -10.35 -7.73
N LEU A 115 -5.20 -9.18 -7.97
CA LEU A 115 -3.81 -8.90 -7.60
C LEU A 115 -3.61 -8.91 -6.08
N ILE A 116 -4.53 -8.32 -5.32
CA ILE A 116 -4.48 -8.35 -3.84
C ILE A 116 -4.61 -9.78 -3.32
N LEU A 117 -5.49 -10.60 -3.90
CA LEU A 117 -5.61 -12.01 -3.53
C LEU A 117 -4.32 -12.79 -3.84
N GLU A 118 -3.70 -12.54 -5.00
CA GLU A 118 -2.42 -13.15 -5.36
C GLU A 118 -1.33 -12.75 -4.36
N ILE A 119 -1.16 -11.46 -4.09
CA ILE A 119 -0.19 -10.93 -3.13
C ILE A 119 -0.36 -11.58 -1.75
N LEU A 120 -1.58 -11.63 -1.23
CA LEU A 120 -1.86 -12.24 0.08
C LEU A 120 -1.69 -13.77 0.10
N SER A 121 -1.63 -14.42 -1.07
CA SER A 121 -1.37 -15.86 -1.18
C SER A 121 0.13 -16.21 -1.20
N ARG A 122 1.00 -15.22 -1.46
CA ARG A 122 2.46 -15.42 -1.49
C ARG A 122 3.01 -15.58 -0.08
N GLN A 123 3.90 -16.54 0.11
CA GLN A 123 4.73 -16.60 1.31
C GLN A 123 5.90 -15.65 1.13
N TYR A 124 5.86 -14.53 1.85
CA TYR A 124 7.01 -13.64 1.99
C TYR A 124 7.93 -14.25 3.06
N VAL A 125 9.08 -14.78 2.62
CA VAL A 125 10.10 -15.43 3.47
C VAL A 125 11.13 -14.39 3.93
#